data_AF-A0A8J3IAT8-F1
#
_entry.id   AF-A0A8J3IAT8-F1
#
_cell.length_a   1.000
_cell.length_b   1.000
_cell.length_c   1.000
_cell.angle_alpha   90.00
_cell.angle_beta   90.00
_cell.angle_gamma   90.00
#
_symmetry.space_group_name_H-M   'P 1'
#
loop_
_entity.id
_entity.type
_entity.pdbx_description
1 polymer ?
#
loop_
_entity_poly.entity_id
_entity_poly.type
_entity_poly.pdbx_seq_one_letter_code
_entity_poly.pdbx_strand_id
1 'polypeptide(L)' 'MVTPYPPGIPRIAPGELITQTVIDYLQKGMQLGMFEESFDPSLATIQVAKREPAGAG' A
#
# COMPACT_ATOMS: atom_id res chain seq x y z
N MET A 1 3.84 3.24 -4.28
CA MET A 1 2.56 2.93 -4.97
C MET A 1 2.07 1.60 -4.41
N VAL A 2 0.76 1.43 -4.27
CA VAL A 2 0.15 0.20 -3.72
C VAL A 2 -0.84 -0.34 -4.73
N THR A 3 -0.66 -1.58 -5.20
CA THR A 3 -1.33 -2.14 -6.39
C THR A 3 -1.71 -3.61 -6.14
N PRO A 4 -2.59 -3.89 -5.17
CA PRO A 4 -2.88 -5.26 -4.77
C PRO A 4 -3.58 -6.05 -5.88
N TYR A 5 -3.26 -7.34 -5.98
CA TYR A 5 -3.79 -8.25 -6.97
C TYR A 5 -4.60 -9.38 -6.33
N PRO A 6 -5.72 -9.82 -6.94
CA PRO A 6 -6.42 -9.20 -8.06
C PRO A 6 -7.22 -7.95 -7.63
N PRO A 7 -7.43 -6.92 -8.48
CA PRO A 7 -7.21 -6.89 -9.94
C PRO A 7 -5.87 -6.32 -10.42
N GLY A 8 -4.98 -5.82 -9.55
CA GLY A 8 -3.69 -5.24 -9.97
C GLY A 8 -3.77 -3.80 -10.48
N ILE A 9 -4.70 -3.01 -9.95
CA ILE A 9 -4.85 -1.57 -10.25
C ILE A 9 -4.36 -0.75 -9.04
N PRO A 10 -3.64 0.36 -9.25
CA PRO A 10 -3.16 1.19 -8.14
C PRO A 10 -4.32 1.70 -7.27
N ARG A 11 -4.16 1.56 -5.95
CA ARG A 11 -5.07 2.09 -4.93
C ARG A 11 -4.49 3.24 -4.14
N ILE A 12 -3.15 3.37 -4.12
CA ILE A 12 -2.44 4.51 -3.55
C ILE A 12 -1.28 4.88 -4.49
N ALA A 13 -1.30 6.11 -4.99
CA ALA A 13 -0.21 6.73 -5.74
C ALA A 13 0.61 7.70 -4.87
N PRO A 14 1.87 8.00 -5.25
CA PRO A 14 2.67 9.00 -4.54
C PRO A 14 1.97 10.37 -4.49
N GLY A 15 1.88 10.94 -3.30
CA GLY A 15 1.25 12.26 -3.08
C GLY A 15 -0.25 12.23 -2.87
N GLU A 16 -0.91 11.06 -2.98
CA GLU A 16 -2.33 10.92 -2.64
C GLU A 16 -2.56 10.91 -1.13
N LEU A 17 -3.73 11.41 -0.73
CA LEU A 17 -4.21 11.32 0.65
C LEU A 17 -4.66 9.88 0.95
N ILE A 18 -4.02 9.26 1.94
CA ILE A 18 -4.46 7.97 2.47
C ILE A 18 -5.68 8.20 3.36
N THR A 19 -6.81 7.60 2.99
CA THR A 19 -8.09 7.71 3.72
C THR A 19 -8.45 6.39 4.39
N GLN A 20 -9.33 6.42 5.38
CA GLN A 20 -9.82 5.21 6.05
C GLN A 20 -10.45 4.22 5.05
N THR A 21 -11.21 4.70 4.08
CA THR A 21 -11.81 3.88 3.03
C THR A 21 -10.78 3.06 2.25
N VAL A 22 -9.60 3.63 1.99
CA VAL A 22 -8.51 2.92 1.32
C VAL A 22 -7.93 1.83 2.22
N ILE A 23 -7.77 2.12 3.51
CA ILE A 23 -7.30 1.13 4.50
C ILE A 23 -8.27 -0.04 4.60
N ASP A 24 -9.56 0.24 4.74
CA ASP A 24 -10.61 -0.78 4.85
C ASP A 24 -10.66 -1.67 3.59
N TYR A 25 -10.48 -1.08 2.40
CA TYR A 25 -10.38 -1.82 1.15
C TYR A 25 -9.21 -2.79 1.16
N LEU A 26 -8.01 -2.33 1.56
CA LEU A 26 -6.81 -3.15 1.58
C LEU A 26 -6.94 -4.31 2.57
N GLN A 27 -7.40 -4.03 3.80
CA GLN A 27 -7.58 -5.06 4.83
C GLN A 27 -8.60 -6.11 4.42
N LYS A 28 -9.76 -5.69 3.90
CA LYS A 28 -10.78 -6.61 3.40
C LYS A 28 -10.28 -7.41 2.19
N GLY A 29 -9.54 -6.76 1.29
CA GLY A 29 -8.91 -7.41 0.15
C GLY A 29 -8.00 -8.55 0.57
N MET A 30 -7.14 -8.34 1.56
CA MET A 30 -6.22 -9.35 2.06
C MET A 30 -6.93 -10.52 2.74
N GLN A 31 -8.01 -10.26 3.48
CA GLN A 31 -8.88 -11.33 4.02
C GLN A 31 -9.53 -12.17 2.91
N LEU A 32 -9.72 -11.59 1.72
CA LEU A 32 -10.27 -12.25 0.53
C LEU A 32 -9.18 -12.83 -0.40
N GLY A 33 -7.91 -12.83 0.03
CA GLY A 33 -6.80 -13.40 -0.72
C GLY A 33 -6.14 -12.45 -1.73
N MET A 34 -6.37 -11.13 -1.63
CA MET A 34 -5.55 -10.17 -2.37
C MET A 34 -4.13 -10.12 -1.81
N PHE A 35 -3.16 -9.98 -2.70
CA PHE A 35 -1.75 -10.00 -2.39
C PHE A 35 -1.03 -8.80 -2.98
N GLU A 36 0.02 -8.35 -2.30
CA GLU A 36 0.95 -7.30 -2.73
C GLU A 36 2.32 -7.68 -2.16
N GLU A 37 3.31 -7.83 -3.03
CA GLU A 37 4.65 -8.35 -2.65
C GLU A 37 5.35 -7.49 -1.61
N SER A 38 4.99 -6.21 -1.55
CA SER A 38 5.61 -5.21 -0.69
C SER A 38 4.96 -5.06 0.68
N PHE A 39 3.98 -5.89 1.04
CA PHE A 39 3.28 -5.81 2.32
C PHE A 39 3.53 -6.96 3.29
N ASP A 40 3.60 -6.61 4.57
CA ASP A 40 3.30 -7.52 5.67
C ASP A 40 1.84 -8.02 5.50
N PRO A 41 1.58 -9.35 5.47
CA PRO A 41 0.25 -9.92 5.33
C PRO A 41 -0.78 -9.48 6.39
N SER A 42 -0.33 -8.92 7.52
CA SER A 42 -1.21 -8.36 8.53
C SER A 42 -1.71 -6.95 8.21
N LEU A 43 -0.93 -6.18 7.42
CA LEU A 43 -1.14 -4.76 7.13
C LEU A 43 -1.46 -3.92 8.40
N ALA A 44 -0.85 -4.29 9.54
CA ALA A 44 -1.18 -3.71 10.84
C ALA A 44 -0.67 -2.27 11.02
N THR A 45 0.36 -1.88 10.25
CA THR A 45 1.01 -0.56 10.36
C THR A 45 1.38 -0.01 9.00
N ILE A 46 1.41 1.32 8.89
CA ILE A 46 1.96 2.03 7.73
C ILE A 46 3.33 2.58 8.11
N GLN A 47 4.35 2.20 7.34
CA GLN A 47 5.69 2.76 7.51
C GLN A 47 5.81 4.06 6.71
N VAL A 48 6.20 5.14 7.40
CA VAL A 48 6.52 6.43 6.77
C VAL A 48 8.04 6.57 6.71
N ALA A 49 8.59 6.46 5.50
CA ALA A 49 10.01 6.72 5.26
C ALA A 49 10.20 8.19 4.83
N LYS A 50 11.30 8.81 5.29
CA LYS A 50 11.75 10.07 4.68
C LYS A 50 12.16 9.79 3.24
N ARG A 51 11.81 10.68 2.33
CA ARG A 51 12.31 10.62 0.96
C ARG A 51 13.81 10.95 0.99
N GLU A 52 14.65 10.00 0.61
CA GLU A 52 16.06 10.30 0.38
C GLU A 52 16.20 11.17 -0.88
N PRO A 53 17.08 12.18 -0.85
CA PRO A 53 17.37 12.96 -2.05
C PRO A 53 17.97 12.05 -3.12
N ALA A 54 17.50 12.20 -4.36
CA ALA A 54 18.04 11.42 -5.47
C ALA A 54 19.53 11.76 -5.65
N GLY A 55 20.41 10.76 -5.47
CA GLY A 55 21.85 10.89 -5.70
C GLY A 55 22.76 10.83 -4.46
N ALA A 56 22.27 10.46 -3.29
CA ALA A 56 23.14 10.11 -2.17
C ALA A 56 23.57 8.64 -2.27
N GLY A 57 24.59 8.38 -3.08
CA GLY A 57 25.30 7.11 -3.21
C GLY A 57 26.77 7.36 -3.46
#